data_AF-A0A1F2F2I6-F1
#
_entry.id   AF-A0A1F2F2I6-F1
#
_cell.length_a   1.000
_cell.length_b   1.000
_cell.length_c   1.000
_cell.angle_alpha   90.00
_cell.angle_beta   90.00
_cell.angle_gamma   90.00
#
_symmetry.space_group_name_H-M   'P 1'
#
loop_
_entity.id
_entity.type
_entity.pdbx_description
1 polymer ?
#
loop_
_entity_poly.entity_id
_entity_poly.type
_entity_poly.pdbx_seq_one_letter_code
_entity_poly.pdbx_strand_id
1 'polypeptide(L)'
;MSTDLSANRVPLGAATATPELLSPVGWAPEETRSSTSIIVDHAHGTLDVNDDGVVVMPLSRALVEYPWVQDLMFSLVSPDEDEVLRRAFESTREPLGTFTWVRPGATVDLPSQSFCVMTVPQERQFIHDVTVIGEGAVVDMVSGAAVAPALTRGHHVSLSETFIGDGAQVRSVDVDRWGSDMDVTSYARTKIGENASASSVSVAVWPLRRCRSDSRTEVGAGSSCVNHSIILATGGSERVLDTAITLAGPEARAEQVSRMVSDGGTIRNHNVLQATSGDTRGFLECDGLMLRAGGRVESIPVLDAGVARAQLSHEASVGMIDDEKMDYLMSTGLTESESRDLIVQGFLNLDDERIPSSIRKTVQGLVEAARGAENM
;
A
#
# COMPACT_ATOMS: atom_id res chain seq x y z
N MET A 1 19.39 -34.25 -31.07
CA MET A 1 18.16 -33.48 -30.82
C MET A 1 18.57 -32.13 -30.27
N SER A 2 18.60 -31.13 -31.15
CA SER A 2 18.87 -29.73 -30.78
C SER A 2 17.59 -29.16 -30.17
N THR A 3 17.47 -29.17 -28.86
CA THR A 3 16.41 -28.39 -28.18
C THR A 3 16.81 -26.93 -28.29
N ASP A 4 16.12 -26.23 -29.17
CA ASP A 4 16.15 -24.78 -29.29
C ASP A 4 15.75 -24.17 -27.94
N LEU A 5 16.74 -23.68 -27.19
CA LEU A 5 16.58 -23.01 -25.89
C LEU A 5 16.13 -21.53 -26.04
N SER A 6 15.74 -21.11 -27.25
CA SER A 6 15.35 -19.73 -27.55
C SER A 6 13.86 -19.43 -27.38
N ALA A 7 13.05 -20.41 -26.96
CA ALA A 7 11.63 -20.18 -26.73
C ALA A 7 11.40 -19.27 -25.49
N ASN A 8 11.11 -17.99 -25.76
CA ASN A 8 10.48 -17.03 -24.85
C ASN A 8 11.12 -16.90 -23.47
N ARG A 9 12.41 -16.53 -23.39
CA ARG A 9 12.93 -15.97 -22.14
C ARG A 9 12.29 -14.61 -21.90
N VAL A 10 11.29 -14.57 -21.04
CA VAL A 10 10.77 -13.32 -20.49
C VAL A 10 11.97 -12.55 -19.90
N PRO A 11 12.20 -11.31 -20.31
CA PRO A 11 13.41 -10.59 -19.95
C PRO A 11 13.47 -10.27 -18.45
N LEU A 12 14.70 -10.07 -17.97
CA LEU A 12 15.05 -9.58 -16.63
C LEU A 12 16.02 -8.40 -16.80
N GLY A 13 16.30 -7.68 -15.71
CA GLY A 13 17.19 -6.51 -15.71
C GLY A 13 16.48 -5.19 -15.99
N ALA A 14 17.19 -4.09 -15.80
CA ALA A 14 16.62 -2.73 -15.76
C ALA A 14 15.79 -2.35 -17.00
N ALA A 15 16.09 -2.91 -18.17
CA ALA A 15 15.32 -2.68 -19.40
C ALA A 15 13.85 -3.16 -19.32
N THR A 16 13.51 -3.96 -18.31
CA THR A 16 12.14 -4.42 -18.05
C THR A 16 11.31 -3.45 -17.22
N ALA A 17 11.92 -2.42 -16.64
CA ALA A 17 11.22 -1.34 -15.95
C ALA A 17 10.56 -0.39 -16.96
N THR A 18 9.53 -0.88 -17.65
CA THR A 18 8.83 -0.13 -18.69
C THR A 18 7.48 0.42 -18.19
N PRO A 19 6.94 1.46 -18.85
CA PRO A 19 5.56 1.92 -18.68
C PRO A 19 4.51 0.80 -18.61
N GLU A 20 4.63 -0.22 -19.46
CA GLU A 20 3.67 -1.34 -19.51
C GLU A 20 3.74 -2.22 -18.25
N LEU A 21 4.91 -2.33 -17.63
CA LEU A 21 5.06 -3.04 -16.37
C LEU A 21 4.36 -2.29 -15.21
N LEU A 22 4.47 -0.96 -15.21
CA LEU A 22 4.01 -0.09 -14.14
C LEU A 22 2.55 0.37 -14.29
N SER A 23 1.99 0.36 -15.50
CA SER A 23 0.60 0.76 -15.75
C SER A 23 -0.43 0.02 -14.86
N PRO A 24 -0.31 -1.30 -14.61
CA PRO A 24 -1.19 -2.03 -13.70
C PRO A 24 -1.15 -1.54 -12.24
N VAL A 25 -0.02 -0.95 -11.80
CA VAL A 25 0.15 -0.37 -10.46
C VAL A 25 -0.11 1.14 -10.42
N GLY A 26 -0.68 1.71 -11.49
CA GLY A 26 -1.22 3.08 -11.47
C GLY A 26 -0.34 4.13 -12.13
N TRP A 27 0.80 3.74 -12.69
CA TRP A 27 1.64 4.65 -13.47
C TRP A 27 0.87 5.19 -14.68
N ALA A 28 1.10 6.47 -14.96
CA ALA A 28 0.74 7.08 -16.24
C ALA A 28 1.89 7.98 -16.72
N PRO A 29 1.84 8.44 -17.99
CA PRO A 29 2.89 9.26 -18.58
C PRO A 29 3.21 10.49 -17.74
N GLU A 30 4.50 10.80 -17.66
CA GLU A 30 5.07 11.84 -16.81
C GLU A 30 4.41 13.20 -17.03
N GLU A 31 4.07 13.55 -18.27
CA GLU A 31 3.39 14.80 -18.63
C GLU A 31 1.97 14.94 -18.05
N THR A 32 1.40 13.86 -17.53
CA THR A 32 0.08 13.85 -16.86
C THR A 32 0.18 13.84 -15.35
N ARG A 33 1.37 14.13 -14.80
CA ARG A 33 1.71 14.05 -13.38
C ARG A 33 2.46 15.30 -12.94
N SER A 34 2.30 15.66 -11.67
CA SER A 34 3.07 16.77 -11.08
C SER A 34 4.53 16.38 -10.82
N SER A 35 4.78 15.11 -10.51
CA SER A 35 6.12 14.55 -10.46
C SER A 35 6.10 13.03 -10.63
N THR A 36 7.23 12.47 -11.03
CA THR A 36 7.46 11.02 -11.18
C THR A 36 8.81 10.65 -10.57
N SER A 37 8.82 9.69 -9.64
CA SER A 37 10.04 9.01 -9.17
C SER A 37 9.94 7.52 -9.48
N ILE A 38 10.97 6.94 -10.08
CA ILE A 38 11.07 5.50 -10.31
C ILE A 38 12.45 5.04 -9.87
N ILE A 39 12.50 4.16 -8.87
CA ILE A 39 13.71 3.44 -8.46
C ILE A 39 13.73 2.09 -9.17
N VAL A 40 14.83 1.76 -9.84
CA VAL A 40 15.05 0.46 -10.47
C VAL A 40 16.21 -0.23 -9.76
N ASP A 41 15.91 -1.31 -9.07
CA ASP A 41 16.83 -2.04 -8.20
C ASP A 41 17.51 -1.12 -7.17
N HIS A 42 18.75 -0.69 -7.39
CA HIS A 42 19.51 0.17 -6.47
C HIS A 42 19.86 1.54 -7.06
N ALA A 43 19.14 1.98 -8.11
CA ALA A 43 19.39 3.24 -8.77
C ALA A 43 18.10 3.98 -9.09
N HIS A 44 18.13 5.30 -9.06
CA HIS A 44 17.05 6.14 -9.60
C HIS A 44 17.05 6.04 -11.12
N GLY A 45 15.95 5.55 -11.67
CA GLY A 45 15.67 5.51 -13.10
C GLY A 45 15.13 6.86 -13.57
N THR A 46 13.80 7.04 -13.50
CA THR A 46 13.13 8.29 -13.87
C THR A 46 12.96 9.18 -12.65
N LEU A 47 13.33 10.45 -12.77
CA LEU A 47 13.03 11.52 -11.82
C LEU A 47 12.60 12.75 -12.62
N ASP A 48 11.32 13.08 -12.57
CA ASP A 48 10.72 14.16 -13.34
C ASP A 48 9.79 15.01 -12.46
N VAL A 49 9.79 16.32 -12.67
CA VAL A 49 9.00 17.28 -11.89
C VAL A 49 8.39 18.30 -12.85
N ASN A 50 7.07 18.36 -12.89
CA ASN A 50 6.27 19.21 -13.77
C ASN A 50 5.51 20.30 -13.01
N ASP A 51 5.60 20.33 -11.68
CA ASP A 51 4.94 21.30 -10.80
C ASP A 51 5.94 21.93 -9.83
N ASP A 52 6.05 23.26 -9.84
CA ASP A 52 6.97 24.04 -8.98
C ASP A 52 6.68 23.90 -7.47
N GLY A 53 5.46 23.49 -7.13
CA GLY A 53 5.00 23.19 -5.78
C GLY A 53 5.51 21.87 -5.23
N VAL A 54 6.11 21.01 -6.07
CA VAL A 54 6.60 19.68 -5.68
C VAL A 54 8.11 19.60 -5.87
N VAL A 55 8.79 18.97 -4.91
CA VAL A 55 10.22 18.64 -4.99
C VAL A 55 10.36 17.14 -4.85
N VAL A 56 11.00 16.50 -5.83
CA VAL A 56 11.33 15.08 -5.80
C VAL A 56 12.80 14.91 -6.13
N MET A 57 13.53 14.16 -5.30
CA MET A 57 14.94 13.86 -5.53
C MET A 57 15.39 12.60 -4.76
N PRO A 58 16.58 12.06 -5.06
CA PRO A 58 17.18 11.01 -4.24
C PRO A 58 17.29 11.45 -2.77
N LEU A 59 16.92 10.56 -1.85
CA LEU A 59 17.02 10.84 -0.42
C LEU A 59 18.46 11.18 0.00
N SER A 60 19.46 10.45 -0.53
CA SER A 60 20.87 10.73 -0.24
C SER A 60 21.29 12.17 -0.61
N ARG A 61 20.70 12.73 -1.67
CA ARG A 61 20.90 14.12 -2.10
C ARG A 61 20.17 15.10 -1.18
N ALA A 62 18.92 14.81 -0.82
CA ALA A 62 18.13 15.66 0.07
C ALA A 62 18.81 15.84 1.43
N LEU A 63 19.46 14.80 1.96
CA LEU A 63 20.21 14.87 3.22
C LEU A 63 21.37 15.89 3.20
N VAL A 64 21.91 16.18 2.02
CA VAL A 64 22.99 17.16 1.84
C VAL A 64 22.44 18.55 1.51
N GLU A 65 21.46 18.63 0.61
CA GLU A 65 20.90 19.90 0.13
C GLU A 65 19.96 20.57 1.15
N TYR A 66 19.27 19.75 1.94
CA TYR A 66 18.32 20.20 2.96
C TYR A 66 18.72 19.62 4.32
N PRO A 67 19.61 20.29 5.08
CA PRO A 67 20.11 19.75 6.35
C PRO A 67 19.03 19.35 7.36
N TRP A 68 17.86 20.01 7.34
CA TRP A 68 16.72 19.68 8.19
C TRP A 68 16.10 18.30 7.88
N VAL A 69 16.35 17.72 6.71
CA VAL A 69 15.91 16.35 6.36
C VAL A 69 16.67 15.32 7.20
N GLN A 70 17.89 15.63 7.66
CA GLN A 70 18.63 14.74 8.56
C GLN A 70 17.90 14.53 9.90
N ASP A 71 17.18 15.55 10.37
CA ASP A 71 16.38 15.45 11.60
C ASP A 71 15.10 14.61 11.42
N LEU A 72 14.68 14.38 10.17
CA LEU A 72 13.50 13.57 9.86
C LEU A 72 13.82 12.08 9.73
N MET A 73 15.04 11.74 9.30
CA MET A 73 15.46 10.36 9.10
C MET A 73 15.35 9.54 10.39
N PHE A 74 14.52 8.49 10.36
CA PHE A 74 14.29 7.61 11.50
C PHE A 74 13.74 8.35 12.74
N SER A 75 13.02 9.45 12.51
CA SER A 75 12.43 10.25 13.59
C SER A 75 11.07 9.72 14.03
N LEU A 76 10.34 9.03 13.15
CA LEU A 76 9.06 8.40 13.47
C LEU A 76 9.18 6.92 13.82
N VAL A 77 10.33 6.31 13.54
CA VAL A 77 10.64 4.93 13.89
C VAL A 77 12.13 4.75 14.10
N SER A 78 12.49 4.13 15.22
CA SER A 78 13.87 3.70 15.42
C SER A 78 14.12 2.39 14.65
N PRO A 79 15.28 2.23 13.98
CA PRO A 79 15.67 0.96 13.37
C PRO A 79 15.67 -0.20 14.38
N ASP A 80 15.89 0.08 15.66
CA ASP A 80 15.98 -0.93 16.72
C ASP A 80 14.62 -1.48 17.17
N GLU A 81 13.49 -0.91 16.71
CA GLU A 81 12.15 -1.41 17.04
C GLU A 81 11.86 -2.79 16.45
N ASP A 82 12.51 -3.16 15.34
CA ASP A 82 12.33 -4.46 14.70
C ASP A 82 13.64 -4.97 14.07
N GLU A 83 13.93 -6.26 14.27
CA GLU A 83 15.17 -6.89 13.84
C GLU A 83 15.36 -6.87 12.31
N VAL A 84 14.29 -6.94 11.52
CA VAL A 84 14.38 -6.87 10.05
C VAL A 84 14.76 -5.45 9.61
N LEU A 85 14.14 -4.43 10.22
CA LEU A 85 14.46 -3.03 9.94
C LEU A 85 15.90 -2.69 10.34
N ARG A 86 16.32 -3.09 11.55
CA ARG A 86 17.69 -2.90 12.05
C ARG A 86 18.73 -3.46 11.09
N ARG A 87 18.53 -4.70 10.64
CA ARG A 87 19.44 -5.36 9.69
C ARG A 87 19.45 -4.67 8.32
N ALA A 88 18.28 -4.25 7.82
CA ALA A 88 18.18 -3.55 6.55
C ALA A 88 18.98 -2.23 6.61
N PHE A 89 18.75 -1.43 7.66
CA PHE A 89 19.49 -0.20 7.94
C PHE A 89 21.01 -0.44 8.04
N GLU A 90 21.46 -1.38 8.88
CA GLU A 90 22.89 -1.69 9.07
C GLU A 90 23.58 -2.20 7.79
N SER A 91 22.83 -2.81 6.88
CA SER A 91 23.36 -3.35 5.62
C SER A 91 23.49 -2.31 4.51
N THR A 92 22.87 -1.14 4.68
CA THR A 92 22.79 -0.09 3.66
C THR A 92 23.75 1.04 4.01
N ARG A 93 24.70 1.33 3.12
CA ARG A 93 25.68 2.41 3.34
C ARG A 93 25.17 3.78 2.92
N GLU A 94 24.66 3.88 1.70
CA GLU A 94 24.04 5.09 1.17
C GLU A 94 22.52 4.90 1.16
N PRO A 95 21.73 5.81 1.74
CA PRO A 95 20.27 5.69 1.74
C PRO A 95 19.72 5.64 0.31
N LEU A 96 19.04 4.55 -0.03
CA LEU A 96 18.29 4.40 -1.26
C LEU A 96 16.83 4.78 -0.99
N GLY A 97 16.31 5.74 -1.74
CA GLY A 97 14.92 6.15 -1.66
C GLY A 97 14.67 7.53 -2.22
N THR A 98 13.43 7.97 -2.08
CA THR A 98 12.94 9.24 -2.62
C THR A 98 12.61 10.18 -1.48
N PHE A 99 13.10 11.41 -1.58
CA PHE A 99 12.59 12.53 -0.81
C PHE A 99 11.54 13.26 -1.66
N THR A 100 10.31 13.32 -1.15
CA THR A 100 9.20 14.04 -1.77
C THR A 100 8.76 15.16 -0.84
N TRP A 101 8.77 16.41 -1.31
CA TRP A 101 8.33 17.56 -0.55
C TRP A 101 7.34 18.40 -1.35
N VAL A 102 6.10 18.47 -0.86
CA VAL A 102 5.10 19.42 -1.35
C VAL A 102 5.21 20.69 -0.53
N ARG A 103 5.43 21.82 -1.20
CA ARG A 103 5.68 23.10 -0.53
C ARG A 103 4.47 23.56 0.28
N PRO A 104 4.67 24.30 1.39
CA PRO A 104 3.56 24.90 2.13
C PRO A 104 2.66 25.75 1.23
N GLY A 105 1.35 25.56 1.39
CA GLY A 105 0.30 26.27 0.64
C GLY A 105 0.16 25.87 -0.83
N ALA A 106 0.94 24.91 -1.33
CA ALA A 106 0.83 24.46 -2.71
C ALA A 106 -0.47 23.66 -2.92
N THR A 107 -1.19 23.98 -3.99
CA THR A 107 -2.28 23.14 -4.50
C THR A 107 -1.78 22.47 -5.76
N VAL A 108 -1.56 21.15 -5.69
CA VAL A 108 -0.98 20.36 -6.78
C VAL A 108 -2.12 19.71 -7.56
N ASP A 109 -2.40 20.21 -8.76
CA ASP A 109 -3.57 19.81 -9.55
C ASP A 109 -3.46 18.39 -10.14
N LEU A 110 -2.24 17.93 -10.43
CA LEU A 110 -1.97 16.61 -10.99
C LEU A 110 -1.33 15.69 -9.95
N PRO A 111 -1.64 14.38 -9.94
CA PRO A 111 -1.05 13.47 -8.95
C PRO A 111 0.47 13.38 -9.05
N SER A 112 1.12 13.29 -7.90
CA SER A 112 2.53 12.94 -7.77
C SER A 112 2.65 11.41 -7.75
N GLN A 113 3.59 10.83 -8.51
CA GLN A 113 3.74 9.37 -8.55
C GLN A 113 5.13 8.87 -8.17
N SER A 114 5.20 7.76 -7.43
CA SER A 114 6.45 7.16 -6.97
C SER A 114 6.41 5.64 -7.07
N PHE A 115 7.39 5.04 -7.75
CA PHE A 115 7.43 3.59 -7.94
C PHE A 115 8.79 3.00 -7.63
N CYS A 116 8.81 1.75 -7.17
CA CYS A 116 10.01 0.93 -7.17
C CYS A 116 9.85 -0.29 -8.07
N VAL A 117 10.90 -0.64 -8.79
CA VAL A 117 10.93 -1.80 -9.68
C VAL A 117 12.11 -2.69 -9.31
N MET A 118 11.84 -3.96 -9.05
CA MET A 118 12.89 -4.98 -8.93
C MET A 118 12.99 -5.80 -10.20
N THR A 119 14.20 -5.96 -10.72
CA THR A 119 14.46 -6.67 -11.97
C THR A 119 15.52 -7.76 -11.86
N VAL A 120 16.21 -7.84 -10.72
CA VAL A 120 17.29 -8.79 -10.46
C VAL A 120 16.81 -9.98 -9.61
N PRO A 121 17.05 -11.24 -10.04
CA PRO A 121 16.73 -12.44 -9.25
C PRO A 121 17.48 -12.51 -7.93
N GLN A 122 16.80 -12.98 -6.87
CA GLN A 122 17.37 -13.15 -5.52
C GLN A 122 17.86 -11.84 -4.87
N GLU A 123 17.46 -10.70 -5.45
CA GLU A 123 17.87 -9.38 -4.98
C GLU A 123 17.31 -9.08 -3.58
N ARG A 124 18.01 -8.22 -2.85
CA ARG A 124 17.59 -7.69 -1.55
C ARG A 124 17.57 -6.18 -1.65
N GLN A 125 16.38 -5.60 -1.64
CA GLN A 125 16.20 -4.16 -1.74
C GLN A 125 15.77 -3.62 -0.38
N PHE A 126 16.41 -2.54 0.06
CA PHE A 126 15.92 -1.72 1.17
C PHE A 126 15.72 -0.29 0.66
N ILE A 127 14.49 0.21 0.73
CA ILE A 127 14.13 1.59 0.37
C ILE A 127 13.70 2.34 1.61
N HIS A 128 14.18 3.57 1.76
CA HIS A 128 13.71 4.52 2.77
C HIS A 128 13.20 5.78 2.07
N ASP A 129 11.89 5.99 2.07
CA ASP A 129 11.26 7.18 1.52
C ASP A 129 10.88 8.16 2.63
N VAL A 130 11.13 9.45 2.40
CA VAL A 130 10.73 10.53 3.30
C VAL A 130 9.81 11.47 2.52
N THR A 131 8.57 11.60 2.98
CA THR A 131 7.55 12.45 2.36
C THR A 131 7.14 13.56 3.32
N VAL A 132 7.21 14.80 2.85
CA VAL A 132 6.83 16.00 3.61
C VAL A 132 5.76 16.75 2.84
N ILE A 133 4.57 16.87 3.40
CA ILE A 133 3.49 17.68 2.86
C ILE A 133 3.41 18.95 3.69
N GLY A 134 3.71 20.10 3.07
CA GLY A 134 3.73 21.38 3.76
C GLY A 134 2.37 21.79 4.30
N GLU A 135 2.37 22.70 5.28
CA GLU A 135 1.16 23.29 5.85
C GLU A 135 0.22 23.82 4.76
N GLY A 136 -1.06 23.50 4.85
CA GLY A 136 -2.11 23.94 3.92
C GLY A 136 -1.97 23.42 2.49
N ALA A 137 -1.05 22.48 2.23
CA ALA A 137 -0.86 21.93 0.90
C ALA A 137 -1.94 20.91 0.54
N VAL A 138 -2.28 20.82 -0.74
CA VAL A 138 -3.24 19.85 -1.29
C VAL A 138 -2.54 19.03 -2.36
N VAL A 139 -2.53 17.70 -2.20
CA VAL A 139 -1.87 16.81 -3.16
C VAL A 139 -2.55 15.44 -3.24
N ASP A 140 -2.58 14.91 -4.46
CA ASP A 140 -2.89 13.50 -4.72
C ASP A 140 -1.59 12.74 -5.00
N MET A 141 -1.47 11.55 -4.44
CA MET A 141 -0.29 10.70 -4.60
C MET A 141 -0.65 9.31 -5.09
N VAL A 142 0.18 8.75 -5.97
CA VAL A 142 0.08 7.38 -6.44
C VAL A 142 1.42 6.69 -6.21
N SER A 143 1.44 5.62 -5.44
CA SER A 143 2.63 4.83 -5.21
C SER A 143 2.44 3.36 -5.56
N GLY A 144 3.55 2.65 -5.71
CA GLY A 144 3.49 1.21 -5.85
C GLY A 144 4.84 0.56 -6.12
N ALA A 145 4.88 -0.74 -5.93
CA ALA A 145 6.01 -1.57 -6.34
C ALA A 145 5.65 -2.48 -7.51
N ALA A 146 6.63 -2.78 -8.35
CA ALA A 146 6.51 -3.80 -9.38
C ALA A 146 7.77 -4.67 -9.46
N VAL A 147 7.59 -5.92 -9.86
CA VAL A 147 8.71 -6.79 -10.23
C VAL A 147 8.67 -7.11 -11.72
N ALA A 148 9.84 -7.28 -12.35
CA ALA A 148 9.94 -7.76 -13.71
C ALA A 148 9.11 -9.06 -13.88
N PRO A 149 8.42 -9.29 -15.02
CA PRO A 149 7.48 -10.42 -15.11
C PRO A 149 8.10 -11.82 -14.93
N ALA A 150 9.39 -11.97 -15.22
CA ALA A 150 10.15 -13.20 -14.96
C ALA A 150 10.68 -13.33 -13.52
N LEU A 151 10.62 -12.25 -12.73
CA LEU A 151 11.14 -12.22 -11.37
C LEU A 151 10.10 -12.78 -10.40
N THR A 152 10.35 -13.99 -9.92
CA THR A 152 9.44 -14.66 -8.99
C THR A 152 9.89 -14.55 -7.53
N ARG A 153 11.19 -14.37 -7.26
CA ARG A 153 11.79 -14.47 -5.93
C ARG A 153 12.81 -13.37 -5.65
N GLY A 154 12.73 -12.80 -4.45
CA GLY A 154 13.55 -11.72 -3.93
C GLY A 154 13.01 -11.23 -2.58
N HIS A 155 13.73 -10.30 -1.97
CA HIS A 155 13.36 -9.67 -0.71
C HIS A 155 13.25 -8.16 -0.88
N HIS A 156 12.13 -7.60 -0.48
CA HIS A 156 11.92 -6.15 -0.45
C HIS A 156 11.62 -5.71 0.98
N VAL A 157 12.38 -4.72 1.46
CA VAL A 157 12.11 -4.02 2.70
C VAL A 157 11.88 -2.55 2.37
N SER A 158 10.77 -1.97 2.80
CA SER A 158 10.51 -0.54 2.66
C SER A 158 10.27 0.12 4.00
N LEU A 159 10.77 1.33 4.15
CA LEU A 159 10.44 2.25 5.22
C LEU A 159 9.92 3.54 4.60
N SER A 160 8.71 3.97 4.95
CA SER A 160 8.17 5.28 4.61
C SER A 160 7.90 6.10 5.86
N GLU A 161 8.44 7.31 5.90
CA GLU A 161 8.16 8.32 6.93
C GLU A 161 7.45 9.50 6.28
N THR A 162 6.18 9.70 6.62
CA THR A 162 5.31 10.72 6.03
C THR A 162 4.91 11.75 7.08
N PHE A 163 5.21 13.02 6.79
CA PHE A 163 4.90 14.17 7.63
C PHE A 163 3.87 15.02 6.90
N ILE A 164 2.65 15.08 7.41
CA ILE A 164 1.56 15.89 6.86
C ILE A 164 1.41 17.12 7.75
N GLY A 165 1.69 18.30 7.19
CA GLY A 165 1.61 19.58 7.90
C GLY A 165 0.18 19.99 8.23
N ASP A 166 0.05 21.02 9.06
CA ASP A 166 -1.24 21.52 9.52
C ASP A 166 -2.10 22.00 8.34
N GLY A 167 -3.41 21.74 8.39
CA GLY A 167 -4.34 22.15 7.33
C GLY A 167 -4.15 21.48 5.96
N ALA A 168 -3.19 20.56 5.82
CA ALA A 168 -2.93 19.89 4.55
C ALA A 168 -4.00 18.86 4.21
N GLN A 169 -4.21 18.62 2.91
CA GLN A 169 -5.17 17.65 2.40
C GLN A 169 -4.45 16.68 1.46
N VAL A 170 -4.45 15.40 1.82
CA VAL A 170 -3.71 14.36 1.11
C VAL A 170 -4.64 13.22 0.75
N ARG A 171 -4.61 12.82 -0.53
CA ARG A 171 -5.18 11.55 -0.97
C ARG A 171 -4.09 10.70 -1.56
N SER A 172 -3.98 9.45 -1.12
CA SER A 172 -2.97 8.53 -1.63
C SER A 172 -3.56 7.19 -2.03
N VAL A 173 -2.97 6.60 -3.05
CA VAL A 173 -3.28 5.24 -3.49
C VAL A 173 -1.99 4.49 -3.66
N ASP A 174 -1.90 3.32 -3.04
CA ASP A 174 -0.74 2.44 -3.09
C ASP A 174 -1.13 1.08 -3.68
N VAL A 175 -0.40 0.65 -4.71
CA VAL A 175 -0.70 -0.60 -5.43
C VAL A 175 0.55 -1.39 -5.72
N ASP A 176 0.56 -2.65 -5.30
CA ASP A 176 1.75 -3.48 -5.35
C ASP A 176 1.61 -4.70 -6.24
N ARG A 177 2.59 -4.87 -7.13
CA ARG A 177 2.76 -6.06 -7.98
C ARG A 177 4.03 -6.82 -7.62
N TRP A 178 3.85 -7.95 -6.95
CA TRP A 178 4.92 -8.84 -6.55
C TRP A 178 4.98 -10.13 -7.39
N GLY A 179 6.13 -10.80 -7.30
CA GLY A 179 6.32 -12.15 -7.81
C GLY A 179 5.82 -13.17 -6.79
N SER A 180 5.35 -14.33 -7.26
CA SER A 180 4.65 -15.33 -6.44
C SER A 180 5.46 -15.89 -5.26
N ASP A 181 6.78 -15.75 -5.27
CA ASP A 181 7.72 -16.28 -4.28
C ASP A 181 8.55 -15.17 -3.61
N MET A 182 8.01 -13.94 -3.58
CA MET A 182 8.61 -12.76 -2.94
C MET A 182 8.34 -12.72 -1.43
N ASP A 183 9.32 -12.19 -0.70
CA ASP A 183 9.16 -11.72 0.68
C ASP A 183 9.19 -10.20 0.73
N VAL A 184 8.14 -9.61 1.31
CA VAL A 184 7.96 -8.17 1.40
C VAL A 184 7.77 -7.80 2.87
N THR A 185 8.51 -6.83 3.36
CA THR A 185 8.32 -6.25 4.69
C THR A 185 8.27 -4.73 4.60
N SER A 186 7.15 -4.13 4.97
CA SER A 186 6.93 -2.70 4.85
C SER A 186 6.72 -2.08 6.22
N TYR A 187 7.38 -0.96 6.48
CA TYR A 187 7.18 -0.10 7.64
C TYR A 187 6.66 1.24 7.16
N ALA A 188 5.49 1.65 7.64
CA ALA A 188 4.92 2.96 7.35
C ALA A 188 4.72 3.73 8.64
N ARG A 189 5.18 4.97 8.68
CA ARG A 189 4.96 5.90 9.79
C ARG A 189 4.43 7.21 9.25
N THR A 190 3.26 7.59 9.74
CA THR A 190 2.59 8.81 9.30
C THR A 190 2.29 9.69 10.49
N LYS A 191 2.72 10.95 10.43
CA LYS A 191 2.35 11.98 11.40
C LYS A 191 1.50 13.04 10.72
N ILE A 192 0.29 13.22 11.21
CA ILE A 192 -0.68 14.18 10.70
C ILE A 192 -0.76 15.36 11.67
N GLY A 193 -0.49 16.56 11.17
CA GLY A 193 -0.60 17.83 11.89
C GLY A 193 -2.04 18.18 12.27
N GLU A 194 -2.26 19.41 12.70
CA GLU A 194 -3.58 19.91 13.12
C GLU A 194 -4.46 20.30 11.94
N ASN A 195 -5.77 20.11 12.05
CA ASN A 195 -6.79 20.47 11.06
C ASN A 195 -6.51 19.93 9.63
N ALA A 196 -5.75 18.84 9.52
CA ALA A 196 -5.38 18.21 8.26
C ALA A 196 -6.28 17.02 7.94
N SER A 197 -6.38 16.66 6.66
CA SER A 197 -7.11 15.48 6.19
C SER A 197 -6.21 14.56 5.36
N ALA A 198 -6.21 13.27 5.71
CA ALA A 198 -5.49 12.24 4.96
C ALA A 198 -6.42 11.09 4.63
N SER A 199 -6.50 10.71 3.35
CA SER A 199 -7.23 9.53 2.87
C SER A 199 -6.27 8.64 2.10
N SER A 200 -6.18 7.36 2.46
CA SER A 200 -5.34 6.39 1.77
C SER A 200 -6.14 5.16 1.33
N VAL A 201 -5.77 4.63 0.16
CA VAL A 201 -6.24 3.33 -0.32
C VAL A 201 -5.03 2.46 -0.63
N SER A 202 -4.90 1.30 0.03
CA SER A 202 -3.88 0.30 -0.28
C SER A 202 -4.50 -0.91 -0.95
N VAL A 203 -3.89 -1.38 -2.04
CA VAL A 203 -4.37 -2.49 -2.87
C VAL A 203 -3.28 -3.56 -2.98
N ALA A 204 -3.41 -4.61 -2.17
CA ALA A 204 -2.42 -5.68 -2.02
C ALA A 204 -2.93 -7.02 -2.56
N VAL A 205 -3.24 -7.08 -3.87
CA VAL A 205 -3.96 -8.22 -4.47
C VAL A 205 -3.11 -9.19 -5.31
N TRP A 206 -1.83 -8.89 -5.54
CA TRP A 206 -0.96 -9.74 -6.35
C TRP A 206 -0.42 -10.95 -5.57
N PRO A 207 -0.23 -12.13 -6.19
CA PRO A 207 0.37 -13.27 -5.51
C PRO A 207 1.80 -12.97 -5.01
N LEU A 208 2.12 -13.45 -3.81
CA LEU A 208 3.46 -13.41 -3.23
C LEU A 208 3.60 -14.51 -2.16
N ARG A 209 4.80 -14.77 -1.65
CA ARG A 209 4.96 -15.79 -0.60
C ARG A 209 4.59 -15.25 0.77
N ARG A 210 5.22 -14.16 1.19
CA ARG A 210 5.01 -13.55 2.51
C ARG A 210 5.07 -12.03 2.48
N CYS A 211 4.06 -11.37 3.04
CA CYS A 211 4.03 -9.93 3.27
C CYS A 211 3.82 -9.66 4.76
N ARG A 212 4.65 -8.79 5.33
CA ARG A 212 4.43 -8.19 6.64
C ARG A 212 4.37 -6.67 6.48
N SER A 213 3.29 -6.05 6.93
CA SER A 213 3.16 -4.59 6.97
C SER A 213 3.01 -4.14 8.41
N ASP A 214 3.82 -3.18 8.86
CA ASP A 214 3.68 -2.47 10.14
C ASP A 214 3.44 -0.99 9.86
N SER A 215 2.19 -0.56 9.97
CA SER A 215 1.76 0.81 9.72
C SER A 215 1.31 1.50 11.01
N ARG A 216 1.83 2.69 11.28
CA ARG A 216 1.43 3.50 12.43
C ARG A 216 1.14 4.94 12.03
N THR A 217 -0.01 5.45 12.45
CA THR A 217 -0.44 6.82 12.17
C THR A 217 -0.78 7.57 13.44
N GLU A 218 -0.18 8.75 13.63
CA GLU A 218 -0.53 9.72 14.67
C GLU A 218 -1.40 10.84 14.07
N VAL A 219 -2.59 11.06 14.63
CA VAL A 219 -3.56 12.04 14.14
C VAL A 219 -3.65 13.24 15.08
N GLY A 220 -3.29 14.42 14.56
CA GLY A 220 -3.32 15.70 15.27
C GLY A 220 -4.72 16.27 15.52
N ALA A 221 -4.77 17.41 16.20
CA ALA A 221 -6.01 18.04 16.67
C ALA A 221 -6.91 18.45 15.50
N GLY A 222 -8.22 18.16 15.58
CA GLY A 222 -9.17 18.51 14.52
C GLY A 222 -8.96 17.78 13.19
N SER A 223 -7.99 16.87 13.10
CA SER A 223 -7.61 16.19 11.86
C SER A 223 -8.40 14.90 11.62
N SER A 224 -8.40 14.43 10.38
CA SER A 224 -9.06 13.17 9.99
C SER A 224 -8.12 12.25 9.21
N CYS A 225 -8.15 10.97 9.55
CA CYS A 225 -7.45 9.91 8.82
C CYS A 225 -8.45 8.85 8.33
N VAL A 226 -8.43 8.55 7.04
CA VAL A 226 -9.27 7.51 6.43
C VAL A 226 -8.37 6.51 5.72
N ASN A 227 -8.36 5.26 6.16
CA ASN A 227 -7.50 4.21 5.60
C ASN A 227 -8.33 3.05 5.07
N HIS A 228 -8.22 2.79 3.77
CA HIS A 228 -8.94 1.72 3.10
C HIS A 228 -7.94 0.68 2.60
N SER A 229 -8.18 -0.60 2.87
CA SER A 229 -7.28 -1.68 2.44
C SER A 229 -8.05 -2.78 1.72
N ILE A 230 -7.61 -3.11 0.52
CA ILE A 230 -8.12 -4.21 -0.29
C ILE A 230 -7.04 -5.28 -0.40
N ILE A 231 -7.33 -6.45 0.12
CA ILE A 231 -6.33 -7.50 0.31
C ILE A 231 -6.86 -8.81 -0.27
N LEU A 232 -6.07 -9.44 -1.14
CA LEU A 232 -6.34 -10.79 -1.65
C LEU A 232 -5.16 -11.69 -1.32
N ALA A 233 -5.41 -12.82 -0.66
CA ALA A 233 -4.38 -13.85 -0.43
C ALA A 233 -4.73 -15.14 -1.17
N THR A 234 -3.96 -15.43 -2.23
CA THR A 234 -4.05 -16.68 -2.98
C THR A 234 -3.32 -17.82 -2.28
N GLY A 235 -3.57 -19.06 -2.69
CA GLY A 235 -2.88 -20.25 -2.18
C GLY A 235 -1.35 -20.07 -2.12
N GLY A 236 -0.76 -20.38 -0.97
CA GLY A 236 0.68 -20.20 -0.72
C GLY A 236 1.09 -18.80 -0.25
N SER A 237 0.19 -17.81 -0.31
CA SER A 237 0.42 -16.47 0.23
C SER A 237 0.16 -16.41 1.74
N GLU A 238 1.05 -15.76 2.48
CA GLU A 238 0.82 -15.29 3.85
C GLU A 238 0.91 -13.75 3.89
N ARG A 239 -0.15 -13.09 4.39
CA ARG A 239 -0.15 -11.66 4.64
C ARG A 239 -0.41 -11.39 6.11
N VAL A 240 0.48 -10.63 6.73
CA VAL A 240 0.37 -10.16 8.11
C VAL A 240 0.35 -8.64 8.05
N LEU A 241 -0.75 -8.04 8.49
CA LEU A 241 -0.93 -6.60 8.53
C LEU A 241 -1.10 -6.19 10.00
N ASP A 242 -0.17 -5.39 10.49
CA ASP A 242 -0.22 -4.77 11.80
C ASP A 242 -0.42 -3.26 11.56
N THR A 243 -1.60 -2.74 11.89
CA THR A 243 -1.92 -1.31 11.71
C THR A 243 -2.33 -0.69 13.04
N ALA A 244 -1.79 0.48 13.35
CA ALA A 244 -2.17 1.27 14.52
C ALA A 244 -2.50 2.72 14.14
N ILE A 245 -3.68 3.20 14.51
CA ILE A 245 -4.05 4.61 14.42
C ILE A 245 -4.21 5.16 15.83
N THR A 246 -3.47 6.23 16.14
CA THR A 246 -3.54 6.94 17.41
C THR A 246 -4.16 8.31 17.20
N LEU A 247 -5.35 8.53 17.76
CA LEU A 247 -6.01 9.82 17.84
C LEU A 247 -5.37 10.63 18.96
N ALA A 248 -4.30 11.36 18.61
CA ALA A 248 -3.42 12.03 19.55
C ALA A 248 -3.86 13.46 19.90
N GLY A 249 -4.57 14.14 18.99
CA GLY A 249 -5.13 15.46 19.24
C GLY A 249 -6.62 15.44 19.61
N PRO A 250 -7.12 16.48 20.31
CA PRO A 250 -8.56 16.61 20.56
C PRO A 250 -9.33 16.73 19.25
N GLU A 251 -10.57 16.23 19.23
CA GLU A 251 -11.44 16.22 18.05
C GLU A 251 -10.90 15.44 16.83
N ALA A 252 -9.79 14.72 16.97
CA ALA A 252 -9.24 13.88 15.92
C ALA A 252 -10.21 12.74 15.54
N ARG A 253 -10.23 12.41 14.25
CA ARG A 253 -11.12 11.40 13.68
C ARG A 253 -10.35 10.34 12.90
N ALA A 254 -10.79 9.09 12.99
CA ALA A 254 -10.27 8.03 12.15
C ALA A 254 -11.37 7.10 11.63
N GLU A 255 -11.18 6.63 10.40
CA GLU A 255 -11.93 5.55 9.79
C GLU A 255 -10.94 4.58 9.18
N GLN A 256 -11.07 3.30 9.51
CA GLN A 256 -10.24 2.25 8.95
C GLN A 256 -11.10 1.11 8.44
N VAL A 257 -11.05 0.85 7.14
CA VAL A 257 -11.85 -0.17 6.46
C VAL A 257 -10.91 -1.20 5.82
N SER A 258 -11.01 -2.45 6.23
CA SER A 258 -10.27 -3.57 5.65
C SER A 258 -11.23 -4.54 4.94
N ARG A 259 -11.04 -4.71 3.62
CA ARG A 259 -11.73 -5.71 2.79
C ARG A 259 -10.73 -6.80 2.42
N MET A 260 -10.93 -8.00 2.96
CA MET A 260 -9.99 -9.11 2.86
C MET A 260 -10.64 -10.29 2.17
N VAL A 261 -9.97 -10.86 1.18
CA VAL A 261 -10.40 -12.07 0.48
C VAL A 261 -9.31 -13.13 0.58
N SER A 262 -9.63 -14.29 1.13
CA SER A 262 -8.76 -15.44 1.14
C SER A 262 -9.22 -16.47 0.10
N ASP A 263 -8.34 -16.73 -0.85
CA ASP A 263 -8.48 -17.78 -1.85
C ASP A 263 -7.45 -18.89 -1.60
N GLY A 264 -7.52 -19.53 -0.42
CA GLY A 264 -6.55 -20.55 -0.01
C GLY A 264 -5.27 -19.99 0.63
N GLY A 265 -5.09 -18.68 0.66
CA GLY A 265 -4.01 -18.00 1.38
C GLY A 265 -4.36 -17.66 2.83
N THR A 266 -3.38 -17.19 3.60
CA THR A 266 -3.59 -16.72 4.97
C THR A 266 -3.49 -15.20 5.05
N ILE A 267 -4.50 -14.56 5.65
CA ILE A 267 -4.50 -13.15 6.03
C ILE A 267 -4.61 -13.09 7.56
N ARG A 268 -3.68 -12.37 8.20
CA ARG A 268 -3.78 -11.95 9.60
C ARG A 268 -3.79 -10.43 9.63
N ASN A 269 -4.86 -9.86 10.16
CA ASN A 269 -5.08 -8.43 10.18
C ASN A 269 -5.25 -8.00 11.64
N HIS A 270 -4.24 -7.34 12.18
CA HIS A 270 -4.21 -6.81 13.53
C HIS A 270 -4.37 -5.30 13.45
N ASN A 271 -5.43 -4.78 14.07
CA ASN A 271 -5.76 -3.37 13.98
C ASN A 271 -5.92 -2.79 15.38
N VAL A 272 -5.17 -1.74 15.68
CA VAL A 272 -5.26 -0.99 16.92
C VAL A 272 -5.78 0.40 16.60
N LEU A 273 -6.92 0.77 17.18
CA LEU A 273 -7.44 2.11 17.14
C LEU A 273 -7.44 2.67 18.56
N GLN A 274 -6.56 3.63 18.81
CA GLN A 274 -6.31 4.20 20.13
C GLN A 274 -6.71 5.67 20.18
N ALA A 275 -7.31 6.10 21.29
CA ALA A 275 -7.54 7.50 21.60
C ALA A 275 -6.75 7.90 22.86
N THR A 276 -5.82 8.85 22.69
CA THR A 276 -5.03 9.43 23.78
C THR A 276 -5.42 10.87 24.10
N SER A 277 -6.34 11.45 23.32
CA SER A 277 -6.98 12.75 23.58
C SER A 277 -8.51 12.69 23.51
N GLY A 278 -9.16 13.61 24.22
CA GLY A 278 -10.62 13.64 24.37
C GLY A 278 -11.35 14.14 23.12
N ASP A 279 -12.68 13.97 23.11
CA ASP A 279 -13.57 14.41 22.02
C ASP A 279 -13.27 13.77 20.64
N THR A 280 -12.59 12.62 20.65
CA THR A 280 -12.17 11.87 19.48
C THR A 280 -13.24 10.90 18.98
N ARG A 281 -13.23 10.60 17.68
CA ARG A 281 -14.12 9.61 17.07
C ARG A 281 -13.35 8.65 16.18
N GLY A 282 -13.61 7.36 16.31
CA GLY A 282 -12.93 6.33 15.55
C GLY A 282 -13.87 5.23 15.11
N PHE A 283 -13.75 4.78 13.87
CA PHE A 283 -14.47 3.63 13.33
C PHE A 283 -13.51 2.64 12.70
N LEU A 284 -13.66 1.36 13.05
CA LEU A 284 -12.88 0.25 12.50
C LEU A 284 -13.81 -0.80 11.90
N GLU A 285 -13.67 -1.05 10.60
CA GLU A 285 -14.43 -2.07 9.87
C GLU A 285 -13.47 -3.13 9.32
N CYS A 286 -13.76 -4.40 9.58
CA CYS A 286 -12.93 -5.52 9.15
C CYS A 286 -13.78 -6.64 8.55
N ASP A 287 -13.87 -6.66 7.23
CA ASP A 287 -14.63 -7.68 6.51
C ASP A 287 -13.70 -8.67 5.81
N GLY A 288 -13.96 -9.95 6.04
CA GLY A 288 -13.21 -11.09 5.52
C GLY A 288 -14.09 -12.08 4.79
N LEU A 289 -13.73 -12.39 3.55
CA LEU A 289 -14.40 -13.39 2.73
C LEU A 289 -13.46 -14.53 2.41
N MET A 290 -13.87 -15.77 2.70
CA MET A 290 -13.15 -16.98 2.33
C MET A 290 -13.84 -17.63 1.13
N LEU A 291 -13.08 -17.89 0.05
CA LEU A 291 -13.63 -18.41 -1.20
C LEU A 291 -13.66 -19.94 -1.25
N ARG A 292 -12.70 -20.61 -0.59
CA ARG A 292 -12.56 -22.06 -0.58
C ARG A 292 -11.97 -22.56 0.73
N ALA A 293 -12.12 -23.86 0.96
CA ALA A 293 -11.46 -24.55 2.06
C ALA A 293 -9.93 -24.42 1.98
N GLY A 294 -9.27 -24.33 3.14
CA GLY A 294 -7.81 -24.16 3.23
C GLY A 294 -7.33 -22.71 3.30
N GLY A 295 -8.19 -21.74 2.98
CA GLY A 295 -7.95 -20.33 3.27
C GLY A 295 -8.09 -20.01 4.77
N ARG A 296 -7.46 -18.92 5.21
CA ARG A 296 -7.60 -18.40 6.57
C ARG A 296 -7.65 -16.88 6.56
N VAL A 297 -8.65 -16.31 7.21
CA VAL A 297 -8.70 -14.89 7.57
C VAL A 297 -8.80 -14.80 9.09
N GLU A 298 -7.82 -14.14 9.69
CA GLU A 298 -7.75 -13.84 11.11
C GLU A 298 -7.81 -12.32 11.26
N SER A 299 -8.80 -11.82 12.00
CA SER A 299 -8.96 -10.39 12.29
C SER A 299 -8.92 -10.18 13.80
N ILE A 300 -7.98 -9.35 14.26
CA ILE A 300 -7.74 -9.05 15.67
C ILE A 300 -7.85 -7.52 15.87
N PRO A 301 -9.06 -7.00 16.10
CA PRO A 301 -9.30 -5.60 16.36
C PRO A 301 -9.06 -5.27 17.84
N VAL A 302 -8.47 -4.10 18.10
CA VAL A 302 -8.27 -3.53 19.43
C VAL A 302 -8.75 -2.09 19.41
N LEU A 303 -9.71 -1.78 20.28
CA LEU A 303 -10.12 -0.42 20.58
C LEU A 303 -9.56 -0.03 21.95
N ASP A 304 -8.73 1.00 22.01
CA ASP A 304 -8.16 1.51 23.25
C ASP A 304 -8.62 2.95 23.50
N ALA A 305 -9.63 3.10 24.36
CA ALA A 305 -10.20 4.38 24.74
C ALA A 305 -9.78 4.74 26.18
N GLY A 306 -8.58 5.29 26.34
CA GLY A 306 -8.01 5.65 27.65
C GLY A 306 -8.46 7.00 28.22
N VAL A 307 -9.31 7.75 27.50
CA VAL A 307 -9.60 9.17 27.77
C VAL A 307 -11.08 9.49 27.72
N ALA A 308 -11.49 10.55 28.43
CA ALA A 308 -12.88 10.98 28.49
C ALA A 308 -13.39 11.45 27.12
N ARG A 309 -14.65 11.14 26.81
CA ARG A 309 -15.38 11.56 25.59
C ARG A 309 -14.85 11.00 24.27
N ALA A 310 -13.91 10.05 24.30
CA ALA A 310 -13.57 9.25 23.12
C ALA A 310 -14.73 8.33 22.73
N GLN A 311 -15.03 8.23 21.43
CA GLN A 311 -16.03 7.34 20.87
C GLN A 311 -15.40 6.46 19.80
N LEU A 312 -15.11 5.22 20.15
CA LEU A 312 -14.55 4.23 19.22
C LEU A 312 -15.58 3.13 18.97
N SER A 313 -15.81 2.78 17.72
CA SER A 313 -16.69 1.67 17.32
C SER A 313 -15.97 0.72 16.39
N HIS A 314 -16.46 -0.52 16.37
CA HIS A 314 -15.91 -1.58 15.55
C HIS A 314 -17.01 -2.48 14.99
N GLU A 315 -16.86 -2.85 13.72
CA GLU A 315 -17.65 -3.88 13.04
C GLU A 315 -16.71 -4.88 12.34
N ALA A 316 -17.03 -6.16 12.43
CA ALA A 316 -16.31 -7.20 11.71
C ALA A 316 -17.24 -8.33 11.27
N SER A 317 -17.00 -8.80 10.06
CA SER A 317 -17.64 -9.99 9.50
C SER A 317 -16.59 -10.86 8.84
N VAL A 318 -16.45 -12.12 9.27
CA VAL A 318 -15.55 -13.08 8.61
C VAL A 318 -16.34 -14.34 8.31
N GLY A 319 -16.38 -14.73 7.04
CA GLY A 319 -17.19 -15.87 6.63
C GLY A 319 -16.82 -16.45 5.27
N MET A 320 -17.42 -17.59 4.99
CA MET A 320 -17.46 -18.13 3.63
C MET A 320 -18.48 -17.36 2.79
N ILE A 321 -18.37 -17.47 1.47
CA ILE A 321 -19.47 -17.10 0.58
C ILE A 321 -20.72 -17.90 0.96
N ASP A 322 -21.86 -17.23 0.96
CA ASP A 322 -23.18 -17.82 1.19
C ASP A 322 -23.63 -18.67 -0.01
N ASP A 323 -23.88 -19.97 0.23
CA ASP A 323 -24.31 -20.92 -0.79
C ASP A 323 -25.63 -20.49 -1.44
N GLU A 324 -26.55 -19.82 -0.72
CA GLU A 324 -27.81 -19.34 -1.30
C GLU A 324 -27.56 -18.24 -2.35
N LYS A 325 -26.58 -17.36 -2.11
CA LYS A 325 -26.18 -16.33 -3.08
C LYS A 325 -25.54 -16.96 -4.31
N MET A 326 -24.74 -18.00 -4.10
CA MET A 326 -24.13 -18.77 -5.19
C MET A 326 -25.17 -19.46 -6.05
N ASP A 327 -26.10 -20.21 -5.43
CA ASP A 327 -27.17 -20.91 -6.11
C ASP A 327 -28.08 -19.95 -6.87
N TYR A 328 -28.39 -18.80 -6.27
CA TYR A 328 -29.15 -17.76 -6.95
C TYR A 328 -28.45 -17.25 -8.20
N LEU A 329 -27.17 -16.86 -8.12
CA LEU A 329 -26.41 -16.37 -9.27
C LEU A 329 -26.27 -17.45 -10.35
N MET A 330 -25.98 -18.69 -9.99
CA MET A 330 -25.91 -19.80 -10.93
C MET A 330 -27.26 -20.07 -11.62
N SER A 331 -28.38 -19.89 -10.92
CA SER A 331 -29.72 -20.02 -11.50
C SER A 331 -30.01 -19.00 -12.61
N THR A 332 -29.28 -17.88 -12.64
CA THR A 332 -29.38 -16.88 -13.72
C THR A 332 -28.62 -17.29 -14.99
N GLY A 333 -27.92 -18.43 -14.97
CA GLY A 333 -27.13 -18.94 -16.09
C GLY A 333 -25.64 -18.67 -15.98
N LEU A 334 -25.18 -18.06 -14.89
CA LEU A 334 -23.76 -17.90 -14.58
C LEU A 334 -23.16 -19.25 -14.14
N THR A 335 -21.90 -19.47 -14.47
CA THR A 335 -21.11 -20.55 -13.89
C THR A 335 -20.83 -20.29 -12.41
N GLU A 336 -20.42 -21.33 -11.68
CA GLU A 336 -19.98 -21.18 -10.29
C GLU A 336 -18.81 -20.20 -10.17
N SER A 337 -17.88 -20.20 -11.15
CA SER A 337 -16.82 -19.19 -11.20
C SER A 337 -17.43 -17.80 -11.33
N GLU A 338 -18.12 -17.51 -12.44
CA GLU A 338 -18.70 -16.17 -12.68
C GLU A 338 -19.56 -15.65 -11.52
N SER A 339 -20.26 -16.54 -10.81
CA SER A 339 -21.03 -16.22 -9.62
C SER A 339 -20.16 -15.78 -8.44
N ARG A 340 -19.09 -16.52 -8.13
CA ARG A 340 -18.09 -16.10 -7.12
C ARG A 340 -17.49 -14.76 -7.49
N ASP A 341 -17.27 -14.54 -8.78
CA ASP A 341 -16.63 -13.34 -9.30
C ASP A 341 -17.43 -12.10 -9.01
N LEU A 342 -18.73 -12.18 -9.29
CA LEU A 342 -19.65 -11.08 -9.03
C LEU A 342 -19.76 -10.79 -7.52
N ILE A 343 -19.76 -11.82 -6.67
CA ILE A 343 -19.78 -11.66 -5.21
C ILE A 343 -18.49 -10.96 -4.73
N VAL A 344 -17.32 -11.42 -5.18
CA VAL A 344 -16.04 -10.80 -4.80
C VAL A 344 -15.94 -9.36 -5.27
N GLN A 345 -16.37 -9.08 -6.51
CA GLN A 345 -16.38 -7.71 -7.04
C GLN A 345 -17.28 -6.78 -6.22
N GLY A 346 -18.49 -7.24 -5.88
CA GLY A 346 -19.39 -6.49 -5.00
C GLY A 346 -18.84 -6.32 -3.59
N PHE A 347 -18.17 -7.35 -3.04
CA PHE A 347 -17.57 -7.33 -1.71
C PHE A 347 -16.38 -6.37 -1.59
N LEU A 348 -15.52 -6.33 -2.61
CA LEU A 348 -14.37 -5.44 -2.64
C LEU A 348 -14.75 -3.98 -2.91
N ASN A 349 -15.98 -3.72 -3.36
CA ASN A 349 -16.54 -2.39 -3.66
C ASN A 349 -15.54 -1.45 -4.38
N LEU A 350 -15.04 -1.90 -5.52
CA LEU A 350 -14.02 -1.19 -6.29
C LEU A 350 -14.54 0.11 -6.95
N ASP A 351 -15.85 0.35 -6.92
CA ASP A 351 -16.48 1.57 -7.46
C ASP A 351 -16.41 2.77 -6.53
N ASP A 352 -15.70 2.63 -5.41
CA ASP A 352 -15.26 3.75 -4.60
C ASP A 352 -14.55 4.80 -5.46
N GLU A 353 -15.06 6.04 -5.47
CA GLU A 353 -14.50 7.16 -6.25
C GLU A 353 -13.05 7.47 -5.89
N ARG A 354 -12.57 7.01 -4.72
CA ARG A 354 -11.18 7.12 -4.26
C ARG A 354 -10.22 6.19 -5.00
N ILE A 355 -10.71 5.18 -5.72
CA ILE A 355 -9.88 4.22 -6.47
C ILE A 355 -9.77 4.63 -7.95
N PRO A 356 -8.56 4.88 -8.47
CA PRO A 356 -8.35 5.23 -9.87
C PRO A 356 -8.91 4.16 -10.81
N SER A 357 -9.55 4.58 -11.89
CA SER A 357 -10.18 3.68 -12.87
C SER A 357 -9.18 2.73 -13.56
N SER A 358 -7.92 3.13 -13.69
CA SER A 358 -6.82 2.28 -14.19
C SER A 358 -6.54 1.08 -13.27
N ILE A 359 -6.67 1.27 -11.95
CA ILE A 359 -6.44 0.23 -10.95
C ILE A 359 -7.63 -0.73 -10.87
N ARG A 360 -8.87 -0.22 -10.98
CA ARG A 360 -10.08 -1.06 -10.94
C ARG A 360 -10.02 -2.23 -11.91
N LYS A 361 -9.66 -1.98 -13.18
CA LYS A 361 -9.56 -3.02 -14.21
C LYS A 361 -8.49 -4.06 -13.87
N THR A 362 -7.38 -3.62 -13.30
CA THR A 362 -6.29 -4.49 -12.87
C THR A 362 -6.71 -5.37 -11.70
N VAL A 363 -7.33 -4.79 -10.67
CA VAL A 363 -7.84 -5.56 -9.52
C VAL A 363 -8.89 -6.56 -9.97
N GLN A 364 -9.82 -6.17 -10.85
CA GLN A 364 -10.78 -7.07 -11.48
C GLN A 364 -10.08 -8.22 -12.21
N GLY A 365 -9.12 -7.92 -13.08
CA GLY A 365 -8.35 -8.92 -13.83
C GLY A 365 -7.49 -9.84 -12.96
N LEU A 366 -7.09 -9.43 -11.76
CA LEU A 366 -6.33 -10.28 -10.83
C LEU A 366 -7.21 -11.16 -9.97
N VAL A 367 -8.35 -10.61 -9.54
CA VAL A 367 -9.43 -11.39 -8.97
C VAL A 367 -9.83 -12.49 -9.96
N GLU A 368 -9.82 -12.22 -11.27
CA GLU A 368 -9.97 -13.22 -12.33
C GLU A 368 -8.74 -14.14 -12.50
N ALA A 369 -7.52 -13.62 -12.54
CA ALA A 369 -6.31 -14.41 -12.78
C ALA A 369 -5.92 -15.36 -11.63
N ALA A 370 -6.25 -14.99 -10.38
CA ALA A 370 -6.12 -15.88 -9.21
C ALA A 370 -6.85 -17.23 -9.41
N ARG A 371 -7.86 -17.25 -10.31
CA ARG A 371 -8.68 -18.41 -10.67
C ARG A 371 -8.03 -19.31 -11.74
N GLY A 372 -7.12 -18.76 -12.55
CA GLY A 372 -6.50 -19.49 -13.67
C GLY A 372 -5.50 -20.58 -13.24
N ALA A 373 -5.04 -20.56 -11.98
CA ALA A 373 -4.12 -21.55 -11.43
C ALA A 373 -4.80 -22.87 -11.02
N GLU A 374 -6.12 -23.00 -11.19
CA GLU A 374 -6.88 -24.22 -10.90
C GLU A 374 -7.12 -25.13 -12.12
N ASN A 375 -6.87 -24.65 -13.34
CA ASN A 375 -7.11 -25.40 -14.58
C ASN A 375 -5.83 -25.89 -15.28
N MET A 376 -4.71 -26.00 -14.55
CA MET A 376 -3.43 -26.47 -15.09
C MET A 376 -2.82 -27.64 -14.32
#